data_AF-A0A8H7T006-F1
#
_entry.id   AF-A0A8H7T006-F1
#
_cell.length_a   1.000
_cell.length_b   1.000
_cell.length_c   1.000
_cell.angle_alpha   90.00
_cell.angle_beta   90.00
_cell.angle_gamma   90.00
#
_symmetry.space_group_name_H-M   'P 1'
#
loop_
_entity.id
_entity.type
_entity.pdbx_description
1 polymer ?
#
loop_
_entity_poly.entity_id
_entity_poly.type
_entity_poly.pdbx_seq_one_letter_code
_entity_poly.pdbx_strand_id
1 'polypeptide(L)'
;MDTKRDLSNDDDSQRSWDELRSPKRAKRAKREWSEAEDISNPAHQSVFERLDETAVDRSRIYSERLEEGTTRILVLSPGSATDDIRCHLRQRVSLSFPDEVLSYDALSYVWGKEDNPASITLCGSPFKVTRNLAEALRHLRFPTSDRLLWVDAICINQGDLKEREVQVRSMHYIYKLARNVIGWLGLSNDDSIFAYETMNSMEPFLRHGTILAPVMGCRLSNGKVQNAQDSVGKLMERAYWSRAWIVQEMVFARSFLIQCGSDVVPYSTLRSIYPRNLQGSMNVSSEEIPTGCTCFGGDPE
;
A
#
# COMPACT_ATOMS: atom_id res chain seq x y z
N MET A 1 -6.11 -16.11 -57.74
CA MET A 1 -5.88 -14.77 -58.32
C MET A 1 -6.66 -13.80 -57.44
N ASP A 2 -6.15 -13.48 -56.25
CA ASP A 2 -5.16 -12.40 -55.99
C ASP A 2 -5.83 -11.01 -56.14
N THR A 3 -5.74 -10.03 -55.24
CA THR A 3 -4.78 -9.77 -54.14
C THR A 3 -5.31 -8.71 -53.16
N LYS A 4 -4.88 -8.85 -51.89
CA LYS A 4 -4.62 -7.89 -50.80
C LYS A 4 -4.87 -6.38 -50.99
N ARG A 5 -5.35 -5.73 -49.90
CA ARG A 5 -4.60 -4.63 -49.25
C ARG A 5 -4.97 -4.47 -47.77
N ASP A 6 -4.02 -4.83 -46.90
CA ASP A 6 -3.90 -4.42 -45.50
C ASP A 6 -3.63 -2.92 -45.40
N LEU A 7 -4.13 -2.25 -44.36
CA LEU A 7 -3.46 -1.13 -43.70
C LEU A 7 -3.78 -1.13 -42.21
N SER A 8 -2.77 -1.55 -41.44
CA SER A 8 -2.52 -1.24 -40.04
C SER A 8 -2.52 0.27 -39.78
N ASN A 9 -2.93 0.68 -38.58
CA ASN A 9 -2.30 1.78 -37.84
C ASN A 9 -2.60 1.60 -36.35
N ASP A 10 -1.72 0.84 -35.71
CA ASP A 10 -1.48 0.87 -34.28
C ASP A 10 -0.53 2.03 -33.94
N ASP A 11 -0.63 2.43 -32.67
CA ASP A 11 0.47 2.95 -31.83
C ASP A 11 0.81 4.45 -31.90
N ASP A 12 0.05 5.25 -31.13
CA ASP A 12 0.56 6.55 -30.62
C ASP A 12 0.14 6.82 -29.15
N SER A 13 -0.15 5.76 -28.38
CA SER A 13 -0.50 5.89 -26.94
C SER A 13 0.54 5.32 -25.98
N GLN A 14 1.64 4.73 -26.48
CA GLN A 14 2.75 4.23 -25.66
C GLN A 14 3.86 5.26 -25.38
N ARG A 15 3.85 6.43 -26.01
CA ARG A 15 4.86 7.48 -25.82
C ARG A 15 4.53 8.46 -24.69
N SER A 16 4.59 8.01 -23.43
CA SER A 16 4.72 8.94 -22.29
C SER A 16 5.21 8.32 -20.97
N TRP A 17 5.58 7.03 -20.93
CA TRP A 17 6.05 6.40 -19.70
C TRP A 17 7.50 5.90 -19.74
N ASP A 18 8.08 5.73 -20.93
CA ASP A 18 9.49 5.33 -21.07
C ASP A 18 10.47 6.45 -20.68
N GLU A 19 10.08 7.72 -20.86
CA GLU A 19 10.92 8.85 -20.43
C GLU A 19 11.03 8.98 -18.90
N LEU A 20 10.04 8.48 -18.15
CA LEU A 20 10.07 8.44 -16.67
C LEU A 20 10.85 7.24 -16.10
N ARG A 21 11.24 6.26 -16.92
CA ARG A 21 12.07 5.10 -16.53
C ARG A 21 13.57 5.40 -16.51
N SER A 22 13.98 6.67 -16.48
CA SER A 22 15.39 7.04 -16.58
C SER A 22 16.24 6.29 -15.52
N PRO A 23 17.28 5.54 -15.94
CA PRO A 23 18.19 4.81 -15.06
C PRO A 23 18.85 5.69 -13.98
N LYS A 24 18.84 7.01 -14.18
CA LYS A 24 19.42 8.01 -13.27
C LYS A 24 18.62 8.17 -11.97
N ARG A 25 17.28 8.07 -11.99
CA ARG A 25 16.45 8.13 -10.77
C ARG A 25 16.51 6.85 -9.95
N ALA A 26 16.51 5.69 -10.62
CA ALA A 26 16.68 4.37 -9.99
C ALA A 26 18.07 4.17 -9.36
N LYS A 27 19.09 4.88 -9.85
CA LYS A 27 20.45 4.93 -9.25
C LYS A 27 20.60 5.96 -8.13
N ARG A 28 19.68 6.94 -8.01
CA ARG A 28 19.69 7.97 -6.96
C ARG A 28 18.92 7.53 -5.70
N ALA A 29 17.70 6.99 -5.85
CA ALA A 29 17.25 5.89 -4.99
C ALA A 29 18.31 4.77 -5.07
N LYS A 30 18.42 3.72 -4.29
CA LYS A 30 19.63 2.84 -4.31
C LYS A 30 20.93 3.50 -3.78
N ARG A 31 21.31 4.74 -4.17
CA ARG A 31 22.43 5.48 -3.54
C ARG A 31 22.03 6.14 -2.22
N GLU A 32 20.89 6.83 -2.17
CA GLU A 32 20.28 7.35 -0.93
C GLU A 32 19.80 6.21 0.01
N TRP A 33 19.95 4.94 -0.41
CA TRP A 33 19.43 3.75 0.27
C TRP A 33 20.52 2.90 0.93
N SER A 34 21.81 3.17 0.69
CA SER A 34 22.87 2.45 1.41
C SER A 34 23.13 3.00 2.82
N GLU A 35 22.44 4.07 3.23
CA GLU A 35 22.64 4.75 4.51
C GLU A 35 21.40 4.73 5.43
N ALA A 36 20.35 3.96 5.10
CA ALA A 36 19.21 3.79 6.00
C ALA A 36 19.42 2.58 6.93
N GLU A 37 20.27 2.76 7.94
CA GLU A 37 20.24 1.97 9.16
C GLU A 37 18.94 2.29 9.92
N ASP A 38 17.87 1.53 9.64
CA ASP A 38 16.70 1.46 10.54
C ASP A 38 16.02 0.08 10.40
N ILE A 39 16.84 -0.98 10.47
CA ILE A 39 16.46 -2.39 10.24
C ILE A 39 15.63 -2.96 11.42
N SER A 40 15.32 -2.17 12.44
CA SER A 40 14.59 -2.64 13.61
C SER A 40 13.82 -1.50 14.29
N ASN A 41 12.69 -1.06 13.73
CA ASN A 41 11.76 -0.27 14.53
C ASN A 41 11.22 -1.16 15.69
N PRO A 42 11.62 -0.93 16.95
CA PRO A 42 11.31 -1.82 18.08
C PRO A 42 9.81 -1.85 18.42
N ALA A 43 9.07 -0.81 17.98
CA ALA A 43 7.63 -0.72 18.18
C ALA A 43 6.89 -1.89 17.52
N HIS A 44 7.29 -2.34 16.33
CA HIS A 44 6.65 -3.48 15.66
C HIS A 44 6.95 -4.83 16.33
N GLN A 45 8.06 -4.95 17.05
CA GLN A 45 8.53 -6.22 17.64
C GLN A 45 7.74 -6.60 18.89
N SER A 46 7.47 -5.63 19.77
CA SER A 46 6.75 -5.84 21.03
C SER A 46 5.24 -6.14 20.88
N VAL A 47 4.70 -6.04 19.66
CA VAL A 47 3.26 -6.02 19.37
C VAL A 47 2.74 -7.39 18.98
N PHE A 48 3.50 -8.10 18.15
CA PHE A 48 3.17 -9.47 17.77
C PHE A 48 3.38 -10.46 18.90
N GLU A 49 4.25 -10.13 19.86
CA GLU A 49 4.40 -10.84 21.12
C GLU A 49 3.18 -10.60 22.03
N ARG A 50 2.61 -9.38 22.05
CA ARG A 50 1.45 -9.01 22.89
C ARG A 50 0.09 -9.49 22.38
N LEU A 51 -0.07 -9.68 21.08
CA LEU A 51 -1.29 -10.26 20.51
C LEU A 51 -1.42 -11.79 20.80
N ASP A 52 -0.37 -12.41 21.36
CA ASP A 52 -0.12 -13.85 21.35
C ASP A 52 -0.46 -14.61 22.65
N GLU A 53 -1.42 -14.14 23.46
CA GLU A 53 -1.80 -14.86 24.70
C GLU A 53 -2.73 -16.08 24.48
N THR A 54 -3.21 -16.31 23.25
CA THR A 54 -4.17 -17.40 22.98
C THR A 54 -3.66 -18.28 21.84
N ALA A 55 -2.73 -19.18 22.16
CA ALA A 55 -2.35 -20.42 21.44
C ALA A 55 -2.88 -20.57 20.00
N VAL A 56 -2.55 -19.64 19.11
CA VAL A 56 -2.68 -19.89 17.67
C VAL A 56 -1.52 -20.81 17.33
N ASP A 57 -1.82 -21.99 16.79
CA ASP A 57 -0.80 -22.90 16.29
C ASP A 57 -0.17 -22.27 15.02
N ARG A 58 0.66 -21.24 15.22
CA ARG A 58 1.38 -20.50 14.19
C ARG A 58 2.24 -21.44 13.35
N SER A 59 2.62 -22.61 13.89
CA SER A 59 3.32 -23.65 13.14
C SER A 59 2.45 -24.27 12.03
N ARG A 60 1.12 -24.28 12.16
CA ARG A 60 0.21 -24.69 11.07
C ARG A 60 0.06 -23.63 9.99
N ILE A 61 0.10 -22.36 10.36
CA ILE A 61 -0.07 -21.23 9.42
C ILE A 61 1.25 -20.98 8.66
N TYR A 62 2.37 -21.01 9.40
CA TYR A 62 3.72 -20.76 8.93
C TYR A 62 4.58 -22.02 9.11
N SER A 63 4.20 -23.09 8.43
CA SER A 63 4.86 -24.40 8.54
C SER A 63 6.32 -24.43 8.09
N GLU A 64 6.69 -23.52 7.19
CA GLU A 64 8.05 -23.40 6.67
C GLU A 64 8.48 -21.94 6.65
N ARG A 65 9.74 -21.67 7.03
CA ARG A 65 10.35 -20.35 6.90
C ARG A 65 10.50 -19.99 5.42
N LEU A 66 10.20 -18.75 5.06
CA LEU A 66 10.47 -18.25 3.71
C LEU A 66 11.97 -18.04 3.47
N GLU A 67 12.43 -18.49 2.31
CA GLU A 67 13.77 -18.21 1.80
C GLU A 67 13.80 -16.85 1.09
N GLU A 68 15.02 -16.32 0.90
CA GLU A 68 15.23 -15.11 0.11
C GLU A 68 14.67 -15.29 -1.32
N GLY A 69 14.00 -14.25 -1.83
CA GLY A 69 13.38 -14.32 -3.15
C GLY A 69 12.07 -15.10 -3.21
N THR A 70 11.47 -15.47 -2.08
CA THR A 70 10.12 -16.07 -2.02
C THR A 70 9.18 -15.26 -1.13
N THR A 71 7.87 -15.35 -1.36
CA THR A 71 6.84 -14.77 -0.49
C THR A 71 5.63 -15.71 -0.35
N ARG A 72 4.77 -15.46 0.65
CA ARG A 72 3.41 -16.00 0.70
C ARG A 72 2.43 -15.00 0.10
N ILE A 73 1.32 -15.48 -0.42
CA ILE A 73 0.20 -14.67 -0.89
C ILE A 73 -1.05 -15.05 -0.12
N LEU A 74 -1.74 -14.05 0.42
CA LEU A 74 -3.03 -14.20 1.05
C LEU A 74 -4.10 -14.42 -0.02
N VAL A 75 -4.87 -15.49 0.15
CA VAL A 75 -6.10 -15.71 -0.60
C VAL A 75 -7.25 -15.33 0.32
N LEU A 76 -7.84 -14.17 0.03
CA LEU A 76 -8.99 -13.64 0.74
C LEU A 76 -10.26 -14.21 0.09
N SER A 77 -11.01 -15.02 0.83
CA SER A 77 -12.25 -15.62 0.34
C SER A 77 -13.34 -14.57 0.11
N PRO A 78 -14.31 -14.80 -0.80
CA PRO A 78 -15.40 -13.88 -1.06
C PRO A 78 -16.38 -13.73 0.12
N GLY A 79 -17.16 -12.65 0.11
CA GLY A 79 -18.19 -12.40 1.10
C GLY A 79 -18.67 -10.95 1.14
N SER A 80 -19.73 -10.72 1.90
CA SER A 80 -20.40 -9.43 2.09
C SER A 80 -19.86 -8.63 3.28
N ALA A 81 -20.38 -7.43 3.54
CA ALA A 81 -19.91 -6.61 4.67
C ALA A 81 -20.16 -7.24 6.06
N THR A 82 -21.11 -8.16 6.20
CA THR A 82 -21.42 -8.78 7.50
C THR A 82 -20.73 -10.12 7.71
N ASP A 83 -20.27 -10.78 6.65
CA ASP A 83 -19.69 -12.11 6.74
C ASP A 83 -18.34 -12.09 7.43
N ASP A 84 -18.02 -13.17 8.15
CA ASP A 84 -16.69 -13.38 8.72
C ASP A 84 -15.60 -13.36 7.65
N ILE A 85 -14.44 -12.79 8.00
CA ILE A 85 -13.28 -12.74 7.12
C ILE A 85 -12.57 -14.10 7.19
N ARG A 86 -12.54 -14.80 6.06
CA ARG A 86 -11.86 -16.08 5.90
C ARG A 86 -10.75 -15.96 4.86
N CYS A 87 -9.58 -16.49 5.19
CA CYS A 87 -8.41 -16.44 4.33
C CYS A 87 -7.58 -17.71 4.44
N HIS A 88 -6.74 -17.96 3.43
CA HIS A 88 -5.66 -18.94 3.51
C HIS A 88 -4.40 -18.41 2.83
N LEU A 89 -3.24 -19.02 3.11
CA LEU A 89 -1.97 -18.63 2.51
C LEU A 89 -1.60 -19.59 1.38
N ARG A 90 -1.29 -19.07 0.20
CA ARG A 90 -0.53 -19.79 -0.81
C ARG A 90 0.95 -19.64 -0.51
N GLN A 91 1.62 -20.76 -0.26
CA GLN A 91 3.03 -20.79 0.13
C GLN A 91 3.97 -20.68 -1.08
N ARG A 92 5.19 -20.18 -0.83
CA ARG A 92 6.35 -20.20 -1.73
C ARG A 92 6.11 -19.70 -3.17
N VAL A 93 5.71 -18.43 -3.30
CA VAL A 93 5.73 -17.74 -4.60
C VAL A 93 7.13 -17.19 -4.86
N SER A 94 7.76 -17.61 -5.97
CA SER A 94 9.07 -17.10 -6.38
C SER A 94 8.97 -15.67 -6.91
N LEU A 95 9.83 -14.78 -6.41
CA LEU A 95 9.98 -13.41 -6.87
C LEU A 95 10.93 -13.29 -8.07
N SER A 96 11.80 -14.29 -8.27
CA SER A 96 12.77 -14.33 -9.38
C SER A 96 12.15 -14.82 -10.69
N PHE A 97 11.19 -15.73 -10.58
CA PHE A 97 10.40 -16.25 -11.70
C PHE A 97 8.93 -16.12 -11.32
N PRO A 98 8.37 -14.90 -11.34
CA PRO A 98 6.95 -14.74 -11.11
C PRO A 98 6.23 -15.53 -12.21
N ASP A 99 5.53 -16.59 -11.83
CA ASP A 99 4.59 -17.26 -12.73
C ASP A 99 3.67 -16.17 -13.31
N GLU A 100 3.54 -16.10 -14.65
CA GLU A 100 2.61 -15.17 -15.30
C GLU A 100 1.16 -15.32 -14.76
N VAL A 101 0.87 -16.47 -14.13
CA VAL A 101 -0.41 -16.87 -13.57
C VAL A 101 -0.70 -16.24 -12.19
N LEU A 102 0.30 -15.80 -11.42
CA LEU A 102 0.13 -15.29 -10.04
C LEU A 102 0.05 -13.76 -10.00
N SER A 103 -1.02 -13.21 -10.58
CA SER A 103 -1.36 -11.80 -10.45
C SER A 103 -2.01 -11.52 -9.09
N TYR A 104 -1.31 -10.79 -8.20
CA TYR A 104 -1.82 -10.37 -6.89
C TYR A 104 -1.78 -8.86 -6.73
N ASP A 105 -2.61 -8.31 -5.84
CA ASP A 105 -2.48 -6.91 -5.40
C ASP A 105 -1.69 -6.86 -4.08
N ALA A 106 -0.94 -5.79 -3.83
CA ALA A 106 -0.28 -5.57 -2.54
C ALA A 106 -1.02 -4.50 -1.74
N LEU A 107 -1.22 -4.73 -0.45
CA LEU A 107 -1.84 -3.77 0.45
C LEU A 107 -0.80 -2.86 1.08
N SER A 108 -1.11 -1.57 1.10
CA SER A 108 -0.39 -0.53 1.78
C SER A 108 -1.37 0.18 2.70
N TYR A 109 -1.11 0.22 4.01
CA TYR A 109 -2.08 0.72 5.00
C TYR A 109 -1.38 1.17 6.27
N VAL A 110 -2.03 2.04 7.04
CA VAL A 110 -1.58 2.38 8.40
C VAL A 110 -1.81 1.18 9.32
N TRP A 111 -0.83 0.80 10.13
CA TRP A 111 -1.00 -0.31 11.08
C TRP A 111 -2.23 -0.13 11.98
N GLY A 112 -2.41 1.08 12.51
CA GLY A 112 -3.52 1.47 13.37
C GLY A 112 -3.23 1.24 14.85
N LYS A 113 -4.23 1.44 15.70
CA LYS A 113 -4.13 1.15 17.14
C LYS A 113 -4.28 -0.35 17.40
N GLU A 114 -3.63 -0.81 18.47
CA GLU A 114 -3.49 -2.23 18.82
C GLU A 114 -4.33 -2.64 20.04
N ASP A 115 -4.90 -1.66 20.73
CA ASP A 115 -5.72 -1.79 21.94
C ASP A 115 -7.04 -2.54 21.71
N ASN A 116 -7.43 -2.79 20.46
CA ASN A 116 -8.69 -3.45 20.12
C ASN A 116 -8.58 -4.28 18.82
N PRO A 117 -7.85 -5.41 18.84
CA PRO A 117 -7.66 -6.24 17.67
C PRO A 117 -8.98 -6.90 17.24
N ALA A 118 -9.10 -7.16 15.94
CA ALA A 118 -10.16 -7.97 15.37
C ALA A 118 -9.66 -9.41 15.13
N SER A 119 -10.57 -10.38 15.18
CA SER A 119 -10.26 -11.77 14.83
C SER A 119 -10.74 -12.09 13.42
N ILE A 120 -9.90 -12.76 12.64
CA ILE A 120 -10.23 -13.34 11.34
C ILE A 120 -9.96 -14.85 11.38
N THR A 121 -10.44 -15.59 10.38
CA THR A 121 -10.12 -17.01 10.22
C THR A 121 -9.05 -17.17 9.16
N LEU A 122 -7.84 -17.56 9.56
CA LEU A 122 -6.69 -17.80 8.68
C LEU A 122 -6.32 -19.29 8.70
N CYS A 123 -6.34 -19.93 7.53
CA CYS A 123 -6.05 -21.37 7.40
C CYS A 123 -6.87 -22.24 8.38
N GLY A 124 -8.14 -21.88 8.59
CA GLY A 124 -9.07 -22.58 9.48
C GLY A 124 -8.88 -22.30 10.98
N SER A 125 -7.94 -21.42 11.35
CA SER A 125 -7.66 -21.06 12.75
C SER A 125 -7.98 -19.58 13.02
N PRO A 126 -8.43 -19.21 14.22
CA PRO A 126 -8.53 -17.80 14.62
C PRO A 126 -7.18 -17.10 14.54
N PHE A 127 -7.14 -15.88 14.01
CA PHE A 127 -5.94 -15.08 13.86
C PHE A 127 -6.26 -13.61 14.14
N LYS A 128 -5.46 -12.97 15.01
CA LYS A 128 -5.68 -11.58 15.39
C LYS A 128 -5.00 -10.63 14.41
N VAL A 129 -5.72 -9.58 14.02
CA VAL A 129 -5.22 -8.47 13.20
C VAL A 129 -5.65 -7.14 13.82
N THR A 130 -5.01 -6.03 13.46
CA THR A 130 -5.52 -4.72 13.86
C THR A 130 -6.90 -4.49 13.27
N ARG A 131 -7.73 -3.67 13.94
CA ARG A 131 -9.05 -3.33 13.40
C ARG A 131 -8.96 -2.66 12.03
N ASN A 132 -7.96 -1.81 11.81
CA ASN A 132 -7.78 -1.15 10.53
C ASN A 132 -7.51 -2.17 9.40
N LEU A 133 -6.70 -3.21 9.66
CA LEU A 133 -6.47 -4.27 8.69
C LEU A 133 -7.73 -5.11 8.44
N ALA A 134 -8.50 -5.43 9.48
CA ALA A 134 -9.76 -6.15 9.30
C ALA A 134 -10.76 -5.36 8.43
N GLU A 135 -10.87 -4.04 8.65
CA GLU A 135 -11.71 -3.18 7.81
C GLU A 135 -11.21 -3.12 6.37
N ALA A 136 -9.90 -3.00 6.17
CA ALA A 136 -9.30 -3.03 4.83
C ALA A 136 -9.64 -4.34 4.12
N LEU A 137 -9.39 -5.50 4.75
CA LEU A 137 -9.69 -6.82 4.17
C LEU A 137 -11.17 -6.95 3.82
N ARG A 138 -12.08 -6.47 4.68
CA ARG A 138 -13.51 -6.51 4.42
C ARG A 138 -13.92 -5.70 3.19
N HIS A 139 -13.35 -4.51 2.99
CA HIS A 139 -13.64 -3.66 1.83
C HIS A 139 -12.88 -4.05 0.56
N LEU A 140 -11.77 -4.78 0.70
CA LEU A 140 -11.00 -5.32 -0.43
C LEU A 140 -11.60 -6.64 -0.94
N ARG A 141 -12.35 -7.36 -0.10
CA ARG A 141 -12.97 -8.63 -0.47
C ARG A 141 -13.93 -8.47 -1.64
N PHE A 142 -13.82 -9.37 -2.63
CA PHE A 142 -14.81 -9.45 -3.70
C PHE A 142 -16.06 -10.21 -3.23
N PRO A 143 -17.25 -9.94 -3.80
CA PRO A 143 -18.47 -10.58 -3.35
C PRO A 143 -18.55 -12.07 -3.73
N THR A 144 -17.91 -12.49 -4.82
CA THR A 144 -18.13 -13.81 -5.42
C THR A 144 -16.86 -14.59 -5.78
N SER A 145 -15.69 -13.95 -5.76
CA SER A 145 -14.42 -14.60 -6.09
C SER A 145 -13.35 -14.35 -5.03
N ASP A 146 -12.37 -15.25 -4.99
CA ASP A 146 -11.18 -15.03 -4.16
C ASP A 146 -10.39 -13.80 -4.66
N ARG A 147 -9.79 -13.07 -3.73
CA ARG A 147 -8.82 -12.01 -4.03
C ARG A 147 -7.44 -12.40 -3.54
N LEU A 148 -6.45 -12.30 -4.42
CA LEU A 148 -5.04 -12.52 -4.08
C LEU A 148 -4.43 -11.22 -3.60
N LEU A 149 -3.98 -11.20 -2.34
CA LEU A 149 -3.40 -10.04 -1.67
C LEU A 149 -2.03 -10.38 -1.08
N TRP A 150 -1.10 -9.44 -1.14
CA TRP A 150 0.05 -9.44 -0.25
C TRP A 150 -0.19 -8.45 0.89
N VAL A 151 -0.09 -8.92 2.12
CA VAL A 151 -0.27 -8.12 3.35
C VAL A 151 0.87 -8.48 4.29
N ASP A 152 1.76 -7.53 4.59
CA ASP A 152 2.94 -7.70 5.44
C ASP A 152 2.64 -8.40 6.78
N ALA A 153 1.58 -7.99 7.47
CA ALA A 153 1.13 -8.52 8.76
C ALA A 153 0.81 -10.02 8.75
N ILE A 154 0.42 -10.55 7.59
CA ILE A 154 -0.14 -11.89 7.45
C ILE A 154 0.77 -12.79 6.60
N CYS A 155 1.33 -12.27 5.51
CA CYS A 155 2.18 -13.02 4.59
C CYS A 155 3.57 -13.31 5.17
N ILE A 156 4.05 -12.45 6.06
CA ILE A 156 5.30 -12.63 6.80
C ILE A 156 5.00 -13.27 8.15
N ASN A 157 5.79 -14.26 8.56
CA ASN A 157 5.76 -14.78 9.92
C ASN A 157 6.42 -13.77 10.87
N GLN A 158 5.60 -12.94 11.49
CA GLN A 158 6.07 -11.85 12.35
C GLN A 158 6.71 -12.33 13.66
N GLY A 159 6.46 -13.60 14.05
CA GLY A 159 7.13 -14.24 15.18
C GLY A 159 8.51 -14.81 14.84
N ASP A 160 8.91 -14.82 13.57
CA ASP A 160 10.26 -15.23 13.14
C ASP A 160 11.06 -14.01 12.68
N LEU A 161 11.92 -13.51 13.57
CA LEU A 161 12.72 -12.31 13.32
C LEU A 161 13.63 -12.45 12.08
N LYS A 162 14.14 -13.65 11.80
CA LYS A 162 15.01 -13.90 10.64
C LYS A 162 14.20 -13.86 9.35
N GLU A 163 13.02 -14.47 9.34
CA GLU A 163 12.11 -14.39 8.19
C GLU A 163 11.71 -12.93 7.95
N ARG A 164 11.30 -12.21 8.99
CA ARG A 164 10.89 -10.82 8.91
C ARG A 164 11.96 -9.95 8.28
N GLU A 165 13.19 -10.06 8.75
CA GLU A 165 14.32 -9.29 8.21
C GLU A 165 14.53 -9.56 6.71
N VAL A 166 14.53 -10.83 6.29
CA VAL A 166 14.67 -11.23 4.87
C VAL A 166 13.52 -10.69 4.02
N GLN A 167 12.28 -10.77 4.52
CA GLN A 167 11.10 -10.32 3.81
C GLN A 167 11.04 -8.80 3.69
N VAL A 168 11.39 -8.05 4.74
CA VAL A 168 11.45 -6.58 4.71
C VAL A 168 12.43 -6.09 3.65
N ARG A 169 13.63 -6.70 3.57
CA ARG A 169 14.58 -6.40 2.50
C ARG A 169 14.03 -6.70 1.11
N SER A 170 13.12 -7.68 1.00
CA SER A 170 12.49 -8.11 -0.26
C SER A 170 11.22 -7.33 -0.64
N MET A 171 10.67 -6.49 0.25
CA MET A 171 9.38 -5.80 0.03
C MET A 171 9.34 -4.98 -1.26
N HIS A 172 10.44 -4.32 -1.63
CA HIS A 172 10.51 -3.56 -2.86
C HIS A 172 10.26 -4.41 -4.12
N TYR A 173 10.74 -5.67 -4.15
CA TYR A 173 10.43 -6.60 -5.25
C TYR A 173 8.96 -7.02 -5.23
N ILE A 174 8.39 -7.25 -4.04
CA ILE A 174 6.99 -7.65 -3.89
C ILE A 174 6.06 -6.55 -4.43
N TYR A 175 6.22 -5.31 -3.98
CA TYR A 175 5.42 -4.18 -4.51
C TYR A 175 5.63 -3.96 -6.01
N LYS A 176 6.85 -4.19 -6.52
CA LYS A 176 7.16 -4.08 -7.95
C LYS A 176 6.49 -5.16 -8.81
N LEU A 177 6.27 -6.35 -8.25
CA LEU A 177 5.67 -7.48 -8.95
C LEU A 177 4.14 -7.51 -8.82
N ALA A 178 3.57 -6.84 -7.82
CA ALA A 178 2.14 -6.69 -7.67
C ALA A 178 1.48 -6.06 -8.91
N ARG A 179 0.28 -6.53 -9.24
CA ARG A 179 -0.58 -5.96 -10.29
C ARG A 179 -0.96 -4.53 -9.94
N ASN A 180 -1.51 -4.34 -8.75
CA ASN A 180 -1.75 -3.05 -8.16
C ASN A 180 -1.20 -3.02 -6.74
N VAL A 181 -0.77 -1.85 -6.31
CA VAL A 181 -0.58 -1.53 -4.91
C VAL A 181 -1.75 -0.67 -4.48
N ILE A 182 -2.41 -1.06 -3.38
CA ILE A 182 -3.62 -0.41 -2.90
C ILE A 182 -3.28 0.32 -1.60
N GLY A 183 -3.31 1.64 -1.66
CA GLY A 183 -3.23 2.50 -0.49
C GLY A 183 -4.58 2.61 0.19
N TRP A 184 -4.73 1.95 1.34
CA TRP A 184 -5.93 1.99 2.17
C TRP A 184 -5.93 3.21 3.10
N LEU A 185 -6.89 4.10 2.89
CA LEU A 185 -7.04 5.36 3.61
C LEU A 185 -8.03 5.28 4.80
N GLY A 186 -8.58 4.09 5.08
CA GLY A 186 -9.59 3.89 6.11
C GLY A 186 -11.04 3.97 5.59
N LEU A 187 -12.00 3.94 6.52
CA LEU A 187 -13.42 4.00 6.22
C LEU A 187 -13.84 5.38 5.66
N SER A 188 -14.87 5.37 4.83
CA SER A 188 -15.45 6.58 4.27
C SER A 188 -16.14 7.43 5.35
N ASN A 189 -16.03 8.74 5.18
CA ASN A 189 -16.78 9.79 5.87
C ASN A 189 -17.25 10.84 4.85
N ASP A 190 -18.10 11.78 5.26
CA ASP A 190 -18.67 12.82 4.40
C ASP A 190 -17.60 13.53 3.53
N ASP A 191 -16.46 13.88 4.15
CA ASP A 191 -15.35 14.56 3.47
C ASP A 191 -14.77 13.71 2.33
N SER A 192 -14.49 12.43 2.60
CA SER A 192 -13.97 11.52 1.58
C SER A 192 -15.01 11.13 0.54
N ILE A 193 -16.28 10.95 0.90
CA ILE A 193 -17.34 10.64 -0.08
C ILE A 193 -17.36 11.76 -1.12
N PHE A 194 -17.39 13.03 -0.65
CA PHE A 194 -17.39 14.17 -1.56
C PHE A 194 -16.09 14.30 -2.36
N ALA A 195 -14.93 14.01 -1.76
CA ALA A 195 -13.65 13.99 -2.46
C ALA A 195 -13.66 12.97 -3.60
N TYR A 196 -14.13 11.74 -3.35
CA TYR A 196 -14.16 10.67 -4.35
C TYR A 196 -15.21 10.92 -5.44
N GLU A 197 -16.41 11.44 -5.11
CA GLU A 197 -17.38 11.89 -6.11
C GLU A 197 -16.77 12.95 -7.05
N THR A 198 -16.05 13.92 -6.48
CA THR A 198 -15.32 14.93 -7.25
C THR A 198 -14.28 14.28 -8.15
N MET A 199 -13.41 13.43 -7.61
CA MET A 199 -12.35 12.76 -8.37
C MET A 199 -12.91 11.90 -9.51
N ASN A 200 -13.96 11.13 -9.25
CA ASN A 200 -14.63 10.29 -10.25
C ASN A 200 -15.32 11.12 -11.34
N SER A 201 -15.92 12.26 -10.99
CA SER A 201 -16.51 13.16 -11.99
C SER A 201 -15.46 13.80 -12.91
N MET A 202 -14.24 14.00 -12.41
CA MET A 202 -13.14 14.63 -13.15
C MET A 202 -12.29 13.63 -13.95
N GLU A 203 -12.25 12.35 -13.55
CA GLU A 203 -11.41 11.32 -14.17
C GLU A 203 -11.55 11.24 -15.71
N PRO A 204 -12.76 11.27 -16.31
CA PRO A 204 -12.90 11.21 -17.76
C PRO A 204 -12.24 12.39 -18.46
N PHE A 205 -12.30 13.59 -17.88
CA PHE A 205 -11.72 14.80 -18.48
C PHE A 205 -10.20 14.81 -18.41
N LEU A 206 -9.63 14.34 -17.29
CA LEU A 206 -8.19 14.22 -17.08
C LEU A 206 -7.55 13.23 -18.06
N ARG A 207 -8.25 12.13 -18.37
CA ARG A 207 -7.79 11.15 -19.37
C ARG A 207 -7.67 11.71 -20.79
N HIS A 208 -8.43 12.75 -21.13
CA HIS A 208 -8.42 13.39 -22.44
C HIS A 208 -7.51 14.63 -22.51
N GLY A 209 -6.68 14.89 -21.49
CA GLY A 209 -5.75 16.02 -21.47
C GLY A 209 -6.42 17.38 -21.29
N THR A 210 -7.71 17.42 -20.95
CA THR A 210 -8.42 18.67 -20.68
C THR A 210 -8.04 19.17 -19.29
N ILE A 211 -7.27 20.26 -19.23
CA ILE A 211 -7.02 20.98 -17.97
C ILE A 211 -8.29 21.76 -17.62
N LEU A 212 -9.21 21.13 -16.91
CA LEU A 212 -10.26 21.87 -16.22
C LEU A 212 -9.63 22.59 -15.03
N ALA A 213 -9.69 23.93 -15.04
CA ALA A 213 -9.66 24.70 -13.81
C ALA A 213 -10.68 24.05 -12.84
N PRO A 214 -10.40 23.97 -11.53
CA PRO A 214 -11.21 23.19 -10.61
C PRO A 214 -12.66 23.65 -10.75
N VAL A 215 -13.52 22.78 -11.31
CA VAL A 215 -14.95 22.99 -11.27
C VAL A 215 -15.26 22.93 -9.79
N MET A 216 -15.45 24.11 -9.20
CA MET A 216 -15.82 24.36 -7.81
C MET A 216 -17.19 23.72 -7.57
N GLY A 217 -17.20 22.40 -7.42
CA GLY A 217 -18.30 21.68 -6.83
C GLY A 217 -18.36 22.12 -5.37
N CYS A 218 -19.47 22.76 -5.01
CA CYS A 218 -19.82 23.02 -3.63
C CYS A 218 -21.07 22.21 -3.33
N ARG A 219 -21.05 21.40 -2.27
CA ARG A 219 -22.25 20.76 -1.74
C ARG A 219 -22.60 21.32 -0.38
N LEU A 220 -23.89 21.39 -0.08
CA LEU A 220 -24.38 21.61 1.27
C LEU A 220 -24.47 20.25 1.96
N SER A 221 -23.64 20.03 2.97
CA SER A 221 -23.74 18.87 3.87
C SER A 221 -23.90 19.38 5.30
N ASN A 222 -24.94 18.93 5.99
CA ASN A 222 -25.21 19.28 7.39
C ASN A 222 -25.17 20.80 7.68
N GLY A 223 -25.67 21.62 6.75
CA GLY A 223 -25.69 23.08 6.86
C GLY A 223 -24.36 23.79 6.59
N LYS A 224 -23.29 23.06 6.22
CA LYS A 224 -21.99 23.63 5.81
C LYS A 224 -21.80 23.50 4.30
N VAL A 225 -21.26 24.55 3.68
CA VAL A 225 -20.77 24.51 2.29
C VAL A 225 -19.44 23.77 2.30
N GLN A 226 -19.37 22.67 1.59
CA GLN A 226 -18.18 21.86 1.41
C GLN A 226 -17.69 22.02 -0.03
N ASN A 227 -16.46 22.49 -0.21
CA ASN A 227 -15.83 22.63 -1.51
C ASN A 227 -14.89 21.46 -1.82
N ALA A 228 -14.73 21.18 -3.11
CA ALA A 228 -13.98 20.03 -3.60
C ALA A 228 -12.50 20.03 -3.16
N GLN A 229 -11.86 21.19 -3.11
CA GLN A 229 -10.44 21.31 -2.75
C GLN A 229 -10.21 20.99 -1.27
N ASP A 230 -11.08 21.47 -0.38
CA ASP A 230 -10.99 21.23 1.05
C ASP A 230 -11.22 19.74 1.37
N SER A 231 -12.19 19.10 0.71
CA SER A 231 -12.44 17.66 0.90
C SER A 231 -11.27 16.79 0.42
N VAL A 232 -10.66 17.13 -0.72
CA VAL A 232 -9.44 16.45 -1.17
C VAL A 232 -8.26 16.76 -0.24
N GLY A 233 -8.14 17.98 0.29
CA GLY A 233 -7.15 18.37 1.29
C GLY A 233 -7.25 17.51 2.56
N LYS A 234 -8.47 17.34 3.10
CA LYS A 234 -8.72 16.45 4.25
C LYS A 234 -8.39 14.99 3.97
N LEU A 235 -8.50 14.54 2.72
CA LEU A 235 -8.05 13.20 2.33
C LEU A 235 -6.53 13.06 2.47
N MET A 236 -5.78 14.13 2.21
CA MET A 236 -4.32 14.21 2.35
C MET A 236 -3.85 14.35 3.81
N GLU A 237 -4.71 14.82 4.71
CA GLU A 237 -4.41 14.92 6.15
C GLU A 237 -4.49 13.58 6.88
N ARG A 238 -4.96 12.51 6.22
CA ARG A 238 -5.06 11.19 6.83
C ARG A 238 -3.68 10.62 7.16
N ALA A 239 -3.58 9.94 8.31
CA ALA A 239 -2.36 9.34 8.85
C ALA A 239 -1.62 8.38 7.89
N TYR A 240 -2.28 7.92 6.83
CA TYR A 240 -1.66 7.15 5.78
C TYR A 240 -0.50 7.89 5.10
N TRP A 241 -0.67 9.19 4.84
CA TRP A 241 0.30 10.01 4.09
C TRP A 241 1.53 10.40 4.91
N SER A 242 1.48 10.29 6.24
CA SER A 242 2.62 10.58 7.13
C SER A 242 3.54 9.36 7.35
N ARG A 243 3.28 8.22 6.71
CA ARG A 243 4.11 7.02 6.83
C ARG A 243 5.38 7.16 6.00
N ALA A 244 6.56 6.98 6.60
CA ALA A 244 7.83 6.97 5.86
C ALA A 244 7.87 5.90 4.75
N TRP A 245 7.28 4.72 5.01
CA TRP A 245 7.30 3.57 4.09
C TRP A 245 6.42 3.72 2.85
N ILE A 246 5.47 4.66 2.84
CA ILE A 246 4.57 4.87 1.69
C ILE A 246 5.34 5.17 0.40
N VAL A 247 6.51 5.79 0.52
CA VAL A 247 7.36 6.13 -0.62
C VAL A 247 7.82 4.87 -1.35
N GLN A 248 8.23 3.81 -0.64
CA GLN A 248 8.65 2.56 -1.27
C GLN A 248 7.46 1.89 -1.97
N GLU A 249 6.33 1.85 -1.29
CA GLU A 249 5.08 1.23 -1.75
C GLU A 249 4.58 1.93 -3.03
N MET A 250 4.67 3.27 -3.10
CA MET A 250 4.29 4.08 -4.27
C MET A 250 5.31 4.04 -5.41
N VAL A 251 6.60 4.13 -5.10
CA VAL A 251 7.66 4.26 -6.13
C VAL A 251 7.82 2.97 -6.94
N PHE A 252 7.65 1.82 -6.31
CA PHE A 252 7.79 0.52 -6.99
C PHE A 252 6.51 0.02 -7.66
N ALA A 253 5.35 0.58 -7.30
CA ALA A 253 4.07 0.15 -7.85
C ALA A 253 3.99 0.33 -9.37
N ARG A 254 3.56 -0.72 -10.08
CA ARG A 254 3.18 -0.63 -11.50
C ARG A 254 1.91 0.19 -11.69
N SER A 255 0.98 0.04 -10.75
CA SER A 255 -0.30 0.73 -10.66
C SER A 255 -0.55 0.99 -9.17
N PHE A 256 -0.84 2.23 -8.80
CA PHE A 256 -1.09 2.63 -7.42
C PHE A 256 -2.51 3.20 -7.28
N LEU A 257 -3.34 2.47 -6.55
CA LEU A 257 -4.75 2.79 -6.31
C LEU A 257 -4.89 3.32 -4.89
N ILE A 258 -5.71 4.35 -4.69
CA ILE A 258 -6.08 4.84 -3.37
C ILE A 258 -7.52 4.46 -3.08
N GLN A 259 -7.72 3.70 -2.00
CA GLN A 259 -9.02 3.20 -1.60
C GLN A 259 -9.42 3.76 -0.23
N CYS A 260 -10.66 4.25 -0.14
CA CYS A 260 -11.29 4.65 1.11
C CYS A 260 -12.69 4.04 1.16
N GLY A 261 -12.94 3.19 2.16
CA GLY A 261 -14.14 2.36 2.17
C GLY A 261 -14.28 1.59 0.87
N SER A 262 -15.40 1.76 0.18
CA SER A 262 -15.67 1.12 -1.12
C SER A 262 -15.21 1.96 -2.32
N ASP A 263 -14.82 3.22 -2.10
CA ASP A 263 -14.43 4.15 -3.17
C ASP A 263 -12.95 3.97 -3.51
N VAL A 264 -12.64 3.87 -4.81
CA VAL A 264 -11.29 3.65 -5.30
C VAL A 264 -11.01 4.49 -6.55
N VAL A 265 -9.83 5.13 -6.59
CA VAL A 265 -9.35 5.83 -7.79
C VAL A 265 -7.84 5.59 -7.99
N PRO A 266 -7.33 5.71 -9.22
CA PRO A 266 -5.90 5.81 -9.45
C PRO A 266 -5.31 7.03 -8.72
N TYR A 267 -4.11 6.89 -8.15
CA TYR A 267 -3.43 8.03 -7.51
C TYR A 267 -3.08 9.16 -8.48
N SER A 268 -2.93 8.85 -9.77
CA SER A 268 -2.75 9.87 -10.81
C SER A 268 -3.93 10.85 -10.86
N THR A 269 -5.16 10.38 -10.61
CA THR A 269 -6.36 11.22 -10.54
C THR A 269 -6.25 12.21 -9.39
N LEU A 270 -5.92 11.73 -8.18
CA LEU A 270 -5.69 12.58 -7.01
C LEU A 270 -4.59 13.61 -7.26
N ARG A 271 -3.44 13.18 -7.81
CA ARG A 271 -2.30 14.07 -8.12
C ARG A 271 -2.67 15.18 -9.11
N SER A 272 -3.57 14.90 -10.04
CA SER A 272 -3.99 15.86 -11.05
C SER A 272 -4.93 16.95 -10.51
N ILE A 273 -5.73 16.59 -9.50
CA ILE A 273 -6.72 17.49 -8.87
C ILE A 273 -6.10 18.29 -7.72
N TYR A 274 -5.13 17.71 -7.02
CA TYR A 274 -4.38 18.37 -5.95
C TYR A 274 -2.90 18.57 -6.33
N PRO A 275 -2.57 19.38 -7.35
CA PRO A 275 -1.20 19.55 -7.83
C PRO A 275 -0.33 20.49 -6.96
N ARG A 276 -0.80 20.97 -5.79
CA ARG A 276 -0.08 21.99 -5.01
C ARG A 276 0.90 21.39 -4.00
N ASN A 277 2.20 21.61 -4.27
CA ASN A 277 3.32 21.73 -3.33
C ASN A 277 3.83 20.48 -2.58
N LEU A 278 4.31 19.48 -3.33
CA LEU A 278 5.25 18.47 -2.80
C LEU A 278 6.65 19.03 -2.41
N GLN A 279 6.84 20.35 -2.45
CA GLN A 279 8.05 21.02 -1.93
C GLN A 279 7.93 21.48 -0.47
N GLY A 280 6.77 21.32 0.20
CA GLY A 280 6.56 21.92 1.52
C GLY A 280 5.88 21.07 2.59
N SER A 281 5.49 19.81 2.32
CA SER A 281 4.76 19.00 3.31
C SER A 281 5.19 17.53 3.41
N MET A 282 6.39 17.20 2.95
CA MET A 282 7.14 16.15 3.65
C MET A 282 7.82 16.82 4.84
N ASN A 283 7.04 17.19 5.85
CA ASN A 283 7.59 17.38 7.19
C ASN A 283 7.85 15.98 7.77
N VAL A 284 8.86 15.30 7.23
CA VAL A 284 9.67 14.44 8.05
C VAL A 284 10.42 15.42 8.94
N SER A 285 10.02 15.52 10.21
CA SER A 285 10.76 16.29 11.19
C SER A 285 12.18 15.73 11.23
N SER A 286 13.11 16.46 10.60
CA SER A 286 14.55 16.24 10.68
C SER A 286 15.15 16.68 12.03
N GLU A 287 14.31 16.93 13.03
CA GLU A 287 14.71 17.27 14.40
C GLU A 287 14.40 16.09 15.32
N GLU A 288 15.23 15.06 15.19
CA GLU A 288 15.67 14.19 16.28
C GLU A 288 16.86 13.38 15.74
N ILE A 289 17.89 14.10 15.29
CA ILE A 289 19.23 13.54 15.14
C ILE A 289 19.93 13.85 16.47
N PRO A 290 20.20 12.86 17.35
CA PRO A 290 21.14 13.05 18.45
C PRO A 290 22.52 13.27 17.82
N THR A 291 22.87 14.55 17.69
CA THR A 291 24.24 14.95 17.40
C THR A 291 25.06 14.72 18.65
N GLY A 292 26.02 13.81 18.57
CA GLY A 292 27.14 13.74 19.51
C GLY A 292 27.24 12.44 20.29
N CYS A 293 27.79 11.41 19.63
CA CYS A 293 28.58 10.40 20.33
C CYS A 293 29.96 10.34 19.67
N THR A 294 30.81 11.30 20.01
CA THR A 294 32.25 11.22 19.79
C THR A 294 32.84 10.35 20.89
N CYS A 295 33.19 9.11 20.57
CA CYS A 295 34.05 8.27 21.41
C CYS A 295 35.51 8.47 21.00
N PHE A 296 36.32 9.06 21.87
CA PHE A 296 37.78 8.87 22.04
C PHE A 296 38.07 9.54 23.41
N GLY A 297 38.48 8.88 24.49
CA GLY A 297 39.51 7.88 24.65
C GLY A 297 40.61 8.50 25.52
N GLY A 298 40.73 8.09 26.78
CA GLY A 298 41.89 8.37 27.64
C GLY A 298 41.58 8.92 29.04
N ASP A 299 41.55 8.03 30.03
CA ASP A 299 42.17 8.29 31.34
C ASP A 299 43.69 8.50 31.09
N PRO A 300 44.44 9.35 31.84
CA PRO A 300 44.60 9.17 33.30
C PRO A 300 44.84 10.45 34.15
N GLU A 301 44.76 10.19 35.47
CA GLU A 301 45.18 10.97 36.67
C GLU A 301 44.42 12.27 37.05
#